data_AF-A0A367RJA8-F1
#
_entry.id   AF-A0A367RJA8-F1
#
_cell.length_a   1.000
_cell.length_b   1.000
_cell.length_c   1.000
_cell.angle_alpha   90.00
_cell.angle_beta   90.00
_cell.angle_gamma   90.00
#
_symmetry.space_group_name_H-M   'P 1'
#
loop_
_entity.id
_entity.type
_entity.pdbx_description
1 polymer ?
#
loop_
_entity_poly.entity_id
_entity_poly.type
_entity_poly.pdbx_seq_one_letter_code
_entity_poly.pdbx_strand_id
1 'polypeptide(L)'
;MQHPGGFWHWVWQHNVPVTIVERVKKAGALLTAGYAAIANSVELSQTELKKLQDKRAKTKTERHQQRKAELSRRYEVDVTPELVEKDDDGWYLQLRMHYYLTPGREFLTTRDAKRTKAQLELVM
;
A
#
# COMPACT_ATOMS: atom_id res chain seq x y z
N MET A 1 -23.28 12.22 -7.92
CA MET A 1 -23.66 12.79 -6.61
C MET A 1 -24.40 14.11 -6.82
N GLN A 2 -25.67 14.13 -7.17
CA GLN A 2 -26.46 15.37 -7.18
C GLN A 2 -27.92 15.06 -6.86
N HIS A 3 -28.30 15.22 -5.58
CA HIS A 3 -29.69 15.31 -5.17
C HIS A 3 -30.03 16.80 -5.06
N PRO A 4 -31.07 17.31 -5.77
CA PRO A 4 -31.57 18.67 -5.57
C PRO A 4 -32.15 18.75 -4.15
N GLY A 5 -31.38 19.30 -3.21
CA GLY A 5 -31.67 19.32 -1.77
C GLY A 5 -30.56 18.81 -0.86
N GLY A 6 -29.48 18.24 -1.42
CA GLY A 6 -28.32 17.84 -0.63
C GLY A 6 -27.53 19.03 -0.09
N PHE A 7 -26.89 18.86 1.07
CA PHE A 7 -26.03 19.85 1.73
C PHE A 7 -25.08 20.57 0.76
N TRP A 8 -24.36 19.83 -0.10
CA TRP A 8 -23.42 20.40 -1.07
C TRP A 8 -24.07 21.23 -2.19
N HIS A 9 -25.32 20.93 -2.56
CA HIS A 9 -26.08 21.74 -3.52
C HIS A 9 -26.44 23.10 -2.92
N TRP A 10 -26.86 23.12 -1.65
CA TRP A 10 -27.17 24.35 -0.91
C TRP A 10 -25.93 25.23 -0.70
N VAL A 11 -24.80 24.62 -0.32
CA VAL A 11 -23.50 25.31 -0.14
C VAL A 11 -23.07 26.05 -1.42
N TRP A 12 -23.24 25.42 -2.58
CA TRP A 12 -22.94 26.04 -3.88
C TRP A 12 -23.94 27.18 -4.19
N GLN A 13 -25.24 26.95 -4.01
CA GLN A 13 -26.26 27.96 -4.30
C GLN A 13 -26.10 29.25 -3.47
N HIS A 14 -25.63 29.15 -2.23
CA HIS A 14 -25.49 30.28 -1.31
C HIS A 14 -24.06 30.83 -1.24
N ASN A 15 -23.16 30.33 -2.10
CA ASN A 15 -21.78 30.77 -2.23
C ASN A 15 -21.04 30.82 -0.87
N VAL A 16 -21.28 29.82 -0.02
CA VAL A 16 -20.76 29.81 1.35
C VAL A 16 -19.23 29.61 1.30
N PRO A 17 -18.43 30.48 1.93
CA PRO A 17 -16.98 30.31 1.98
C PRO A 17 -16.65 29.09 2.84
N VAL A 18 -16.21 28.00 2.20
CA VAL A 18 -15.79 26.77 2.87
C VAL A 18 -14.26 26.67 2.85
N THR A 19 -13.63 26.56 4.01
CA THR A 19 -12.20 26.28 4.13
C THR A 19 -11.99 24.80 4.43
N ILE A 20 -11.45 24.04 3.46
CA ILE A 20 -11.20 22.60 3.62
C ILE A 20 -9.95 22.40 4.50
N VAL A 21 -10.15 22.27 5.80
CA VAL A 21 -9.05 22.14 6.78
C VAL A 21 -8.47 20.71 6.85
N GLU A 22 -9.18 19.73 6.29
CA GLU A 22 -8.92 18.31 6.57
C GLU A 22 -7.90 17.66 5.62
N ARG A 23 -7.75 18.19 4.40
CA ARG A 23 -6.69 17.70 3.49
C ARG A 23 -5.29 18.10 3.94
N VAL A 24 -5.12 19.25 4.60
CA VAL A 24 -3.79 19.70 5.07
C VAL A 24 -3.28 18.81 6.21
N LYS A 25 -4.16 18.39 7.13
CA LYS A 25 -3.78 17.49 8.23
C LYS A 25 -3.44 16.10 7.73
N LYS A 26 -4.24 15.57 6.80
CA LYS A 26 -3.95 14.27 6.17
C LYS A 26 -2.68 14.33 5.31
N ALA A 27 -2.49 15.38 4.52
CA ALA A 27 -1.27 15.60 3.74
C ALA A 27 -0.03 15.77 4.64
N GLY A 28 -0.15 16.53 5.74
CA GLY A 28 0.92 16.73 6.72
C GLY A 28 1.31 15.43 7.43
N ALA A 29 0.33 14.60 7.83
CA ALA A 29 0.58 13.28 8.37
C ALA A 29 1.26 12.35 7.34
N LEU A 30 0.80 12.37 6.08
CA LEU A 30 1.40 11.62 4.97
C LEU A 30 2.86 12.01 4.70
N LEU A 31 3.15 13.32 4.74
CA LEU A 31 4.49 13.87 4.55
C LEU A 31 5.39 13.52 5.74
N THR A 32 4.86 13.53 6.97
CA THR A 32 5.61 13.22 8.20
C THR A 32 5.92 11.71 8.32
N ALA A 33 4.97 10.86 7.93
CA ALA A 33 5.14 9.40 7.87
C ALA A 33 6.06 8.93 6.73
N GLY A 34 6.34 9.80 5.74
CA GLY A 34 7.24 9.50 4.64
C GLY A 34 6.59 8.73 3.48
N TYR A 35 5.27 8.59 3.45
CA TYR A 35 4.56 7.84 2.40
C TYR A 35 4.69 8.48 1.02
N ALA A 36 4.66 9.81 0.95
CA ALA A 36 4.95 10.54 -0.28
C ALA A 36 6.41 10.36 -0.73
N ALA A 37 7.35 10.27 0.22
CA ALA A 37 8.77 10.03 -0.10
C ALA A 37 9.01 8.60 -0.61
N ILE A 38 8.24 7.62 -0.14
CA ILE A 38 8.24 6.24 -0.64
C ILE A 38 7.66 6.20 -2.05
N ALA A 39 6.46 6.76 -2.28
CA ALA A 39 5.84 6.78 -3.60
C ALA A 39 6.71 7.46 -4.67
N ASN A 40 7.38 8.56 -4.30
CA ASN A 40 8.25 9.32 -5.20
C ASN A 40 9.70 8.81 -5.29
N SER A 41 10.04 7.71 -4.62
CA SER A 41 11.42 7.21 -4.65
C SER A 41 11.78 6.63 -6.03
N VAL A 42 13.09 6.49 -6.27
CA VAL A 42 13.62 5.82 -7.47
C VAL A 42 13.13 4.37 -7.52
N GLU A 43 12.72 3.93 -8.70
CA GLU A 43 12.45 2.51 -8.97
C GLU A 43 13.77 1.75 -9.13
N LEU A 44 13.94 0.70 -8.32
CA LEU A 44 15.13 -0.12 -8.34
C LEU A 44 14.93 -1.36 -9.19
N SER A 45 15.96 -1.75 -9.93
CA SER A 45 16.01 -3.04 -10.61
C SER A 45 16.15 -4.19 -9.59
N GLN A 46 15.75 -5.39 -9.98
CA GLN A 46 15.78 -6.57 -9.10
C GLN A 46 17.17 -6.88 -8.54
N THR A 47 18.22 -6.65 -9.34
CA THR A 47 19.62 -6.86 -8.93
C THR A 47 20.05 -5.84 -7.88
N GLU A 48 19.55 -4.61 -7.98
CA GLU A 48 19.83 -3.53 -7.05
C GLU A 48 19.06 -3.71 -5.74
N LEU A 49 17.80 -4.15 -5.82
CA LEU A 49 16.99 -4.48 -4.65
C LEU A 49 17.64 -5.57 -3.80
N LYS A 50 18.17 -6.64 -4.42
CA LYS A 50 18.85 -7.71 -3.68
C LYS A 50 20.10 -7.21 -2.96
N LYS A 51 20.95 -6.45 -3.65
CA LYS A 51 22.13 -5.80 -3.05
C LYS A 51 21.75 -4.90 -1.87
N LEU A 52 20.65 -4.16 -2.02
CA LEU A 52 20.16 -3.25 -1.00
C LEU A 52 19.49 -4.00 0.16
N GLN A 53 18.89 -5.17 -0.08
CA GLN A 53 18.36 -6.04 0.96
C GLN A 53 19.48 -6.61 1.84
N ASP A 54 20.57 -7.07 1.24
CA ASP A 54 21.72 -7.66 1.92
C ASP A 54 22.56 -6.65 2.75
N LYS A 55 22.40 -5.35 2.48
CA LYS A 55 23.10 -4.27 3.20
C LYS A 55 22.59 -4.15 4.65
N ARG A 56 23.48 -4.29 5.63
CA ARG A 56 23.15 -4.17 7.07
C ARG A 56 22.70 -2.77 7.50
N ALA A 57 23.39 -1.72 7.04
CA ALA A 57 23.08 -0.34 7.39
C ALA A 57 22.47 0.39 6.18
N LYS A 58 21.19 0.74 6.28
CA LYS A 58 20.43 1.42 5.22
C LYS A 58 20.09 2.84 5.62
N THR A 59 20.30 3.78 4.71
CA THR A 59 19.87 5.17 4.87
C THR A 59 18.34 5.27 4.74
N LYS A 60 17.75 6.39 5.15
CA LYS A 60 16.29 6.60 5.08
C LYS A 60 15.78 6.54 3.63
N THR A 61 16.54 7.09 2.68
CA THR A 61 16.23 7.06 1.25
C THR A 61 16.31 5.64 0.68
N GLU A 62 17.34 4.88 1.04
CA GLU A 62 17.48 3.47 0.63
C GLU A 62 16.30 2.62 1.13
N ARG A 63 15.84 2.83 2.38
CA ARG A 63 14.65 2.15 2.91
C ARG A 63 13.39 2.49 2.12
N HIS A 64 13.22 3.75 1.72
CA HIS A 64 12.07 4.18 0.92
C HIS A 64 12.09 3.56 -0.48
N GLN A 65 13.25 3.51 -1.13
CA GLN A 65 13.43 2.85 -2.43
C GLN A 65 13.13 1.35 -2.36
N GLN A 66 13.63 0.67 -1.32
CA GLN A 66 13.31 -0.73 -1.07
C GLN A 66 11.80 -0.94 -0.93
N ARG A 67 11.15 -0.10 -0.10
CA ARG A 67 9.71 -0.22 0.17
C ARG A 67 8.87 0.01 -1.09
N LYS A 68 9.20 1.01 -1.91
CA LYS A 68 8.52 1.25 -3.19
C LYS A 68 8.65 0.05 -4.12
N ALA A 69 9.87 -0.47 -4.29
CA ALA A 69 10.10 -1.61 -5.17
C ALA A 69 9.40 -2.90 -4.69
N GLU A 70 9.32 -3.12 -3.36
CA GLU A 70 8.54 -4.22 -2.79
C GLU A 70 7.03 -4.07 -3.04
N LEU A 71 6.48 -2.87 -2.87
CA LEU A 71 5.06 -2.59 -3.10
C LEU A 71 4.69 -2.69 -4.58
N SER A 72 5.50 -2.11 -5.47
CA SER A 72 5.33 -2.20 -6.92
C SER A 72 5.29 -3.68 -7.37
N ARG A 73 6.21 -4.50 -6.86
CA ARG A 73 6.23 -5.94 -7.18
C ARG A 73 5.05 -6.71 -6.60
N ARG A 74 4.56 -6.33 -5.41
CA ARG A 74 3.48 -7.05 -4.72
C ARG A 74 2.11 -6.74 -5.33
N TYR A 75 1.88 -5.48 -5.66
CA TYR A 75 0.58 -5.00 -6.14
C TYR A 75 0.50 -4.89 -7.66
N GLU A 76 1.65 -4.93 -8.36
CA GLU A 76 1.75 -4.78 -9.83
C GLU A 76 1.07 -3.50 -10.36
N VAL A 77 0.99 -2.48 -9.50
CA VAL A 77 0.37 -1.18 -9.75
C VAL A 77 1.32 -0.09 -9.26
N ASP A 78 1.22 1.10 -9.85
CA ASP A 78 1.97 2.27 -9.43
C ASP A 78 1.80 2.56 -7.93
N VAL A 79 2.94 2.77 -7.25
CA VAL A 79 2.95 2.97 -5.80
C VAL A 79 2.50 4.38 -5.48
N THR A 80 1.23 4.51 -5.10
CA THR A 80 0.68 5.76 -4.59
C THR A 80 0.90 5.89 -3.08
N PRO A 81 0.96 7.12 -2.53
CA PRO A 81 1.08 7.31 -1.09
C PRO A 81 -0.07 6.67 -0.29
N GLU A 82 -1.28 6.62 -0.86
CA GLU A 82 -2.45 5.97 -0.27
C GLU A 82 -2.30 4.44 -0.23
N LEU A 83 -1.65 3.85 -1.24
CA LEU A 83 -1.35 2.42 -1.25
C LEU A 83 -0.35 2.05 -0.15
N VAL A 84 0.65 2.90 0.10
CA VAL A 84 1.62 2.69 1.18
C VAL A 84 0.92 2.70 2.54
N GLU A 85 0.04 3.68 2.78
CA GLU A 85 -0.78 3.79 4.00
C GLU A 85 -1.63 2.52 4.20
N LYS A 86 -2.33 2.06 3.15
CA LYS A 86 -3.17 0.86 3.23
C LYS A 86 -2.37 -0.44 3.43
N ASP A 87 -1.19 -0.58 2.82
CA ASP A 87 -0.33 -1.76 3.07
C ASP A 87 0.16 -1.78 4.52
N ASP A 88 0.51 -0.62 5.09
CA ASP A 88 0.91 -0.47 6.49
C ASP A 88 -0.25 -0.81 7.45
N ASP A 89 -1.49 -0.47 7.08
CA ASP A 89 -2.72 -0.87 7.80
C ASP A 89 -3.05 -2.37 7.66
N GLY A 90 -2.25 -3.15 6.93
CA GLY A 90 -2.40 -4.60 6.81
C GLY A 90 -3.43 -5.06 5.78
N TRP A 91 -3.87 -4.18 4.88
CA TRP A 91 -4.88 -4.51 3.86
C TRP A 91 -4.48 -5.67 2.95
N TYR A 92 -3.17 -5.85 2.69
CA TYR A 92 -2.70 -6.96 1.87
C TYR A 92 -3.19 -8.32 2.38
N LEU A 93 -3.13 -8.54 3.69
CA LEU A 93 -3.57 -9.80 4.28
C LEU A 93 -5.07 -9.99 4.08
N GLN A 94 -5.86 -8.92 4.27
CA GLN A 94 -7.31 -8.95 4.09
C GLN A 94 -7.70 -9.24 2.65
N LEU A 95 -7.09 -8.54 1.69
CA LEU A 95 -7.32 -8.76 0.25
C LEU A 95 -6.91 -10.18 -0.16
N ARG A 96 -5.77 -10.66 0.34
CA ARG A 96 -5.30 -12.02 0.08
C ARG A 96 -6.23 -13.07 0.66
N MET A 97 -6.74 -12.87 1.88
CA MET A 97 -7.74 -13.76 2.48
C MET A 97 -9.03 -13.74 1.66
N HIS A 98 -9.52 -12.55 1.29
CA HIS A 98 -10.70 -12.43 0.46
C HIS A 98 -10.52 -13.18 -0.86
N TYR A 99 -9.43 -12.94 -1.60
CA TYR A 99 -9.09 -13.64 -2.84
C TYR A 99 -9.21 -15.16 -2.68
N TYR A 100 -8.59 -15.73 -1.66
CA TYR A 100 -8.62 -17.17 -1.47
C TYR A 100 -9.99 -17.71 -1.00
N LEU A 101 -10.79 -16.90 -0.31
CA LEU A 101 -12.12 -17.31 0.14
C LEU A 101 -13.19 -17.12 -0.94
N THR A 102 -12.93 -16.28 -1.95
CA THR A 102 -13.84 -16.00 -3.07
C THR A 102 -13.28 -16.51 -4.41
N PRO A 103 -12.70 -15.70 -5.34
CA PRO A 103 -12.40 -16.16 -6.71
C PRO A 103 -11.24 -17.16 -6.79
N GLY A 104 -10.32 -17.13 -5.83
CA GLY A 104 -9.10 -17.94 -5.81
C GLY A 104 -9.19 -19.20 -4.95
N ARG A 105 -10.41 -19.65 -4.62
CA ARG A 105 -10.63 -20.81 -3.73
C ARG A 105 -10.00 -22.09 -4.27
N GLU A 106 -9.94 -22.26 -5.59
CA GLU A 106 -9.29 -23.41 -6.24
C GLU A 106 -7.79 -23.52 -5.94
N PHE A 107 -7.12 -22.40 -5.64
CA PHE A 107 -5.68 -22.35 -5.35
C PHE A 107 -5.34 -22.59 -3.87
N LEU A 108 -6.34 -22.65 -2.98
CA LEU A 108 -6.12 -22.81 -1.54
C LEU A 108 -5.43 -24.14 -1.19
N THR A 109 -5.92 -25.24 -1.73
CA THR A 109 -5.42 -26.60 -1.44
C THR A 109 -3.96 -26.74 -1.83
N THR A 110 -3.61 -26.28 -3.03
CA THR A 110 -2.24 -26.27 -3.55
C THR A 110 -1.32 -25.40 -2.68
N ARG A 111 -1.79 -24.22 -2.26
CA ARG A 111 -1.03 -23.33 -1.37
C ARG A 111 -0.76 -23.98 -0.02
N ASP A 112 -1.77 -24.60 0.58
CA ASP A 112 -1.67 -25.19 1.92
C ASP A 112 -0.77 -26.43 1.88
N ALA A 113 -0.90 -27.29 0.86
CA ALA A 113 0.02 -28.41 0.64
C ALA A 113 1.49 -27.94 0.51
N LYS A 114 1.73 -26.86 -0.24
CA LYS A 114 3.08 -26.27 -0.39
C LYS A 114 3.62 -25.72 0.93
N ARG A 115 2.79 -25.07 1.74
CA ARG A 115 3.18 -24.56 3.05
C ARG A 115 3.52 -25.68 4.02
N THR A 116 2.69 -26.72 4.09
CA THR A 116 2.94 -27.90 4.92
C THR A 116 4.27 -28.55 4.54
N LYS A 117 4.53 -28.73 3.24
CA LYS A 117 5.80 -29.27 2.76
C LYS A 117 7.00 -28.40 3.18
N ALA A 118 6.93 -27.09 2.97
CA ALA A 118 8.00 -26.17 3.35
C ALA A 118 8.25 -26.14 4.86
N GLN A 119 7.20 -26.31 5.69
CA GLN A 119 7.33 -26.39 7.14
C GLN A 119 7.96 -27.70 7.60
N LEU A 120 7.63 -28.82 6.95
CA LEU A 120 8.25 -30.12 7.23
C LEU A 120 9.75 -30.10 6.90
N GLU A 121 10.13 -29.51 5.75
CA GLU A 121 11.54 -29.35 5.34
C GLU A 121 12.35 -28.41 6.24
N LEU A 122 11.69 -27.53 7.01
CA LEU A 122 12.37 -26.60 7.91
C LEU A 122 12.59 -27.17 9.31
N VAL A 123 11.86 -28.24 9.65
CA VAL A 123 11.89 -28.91 10.97
C VAL A 123 12.73 -30.21 10.91
N MET A 124 13.01 -30.72 9.73
CA MET A 124 13.95 -31.82 9.46
C MET A 124 15.34 -31.30 9.16
#